data_AF-A0A0D3KP51-F1
#
_entry.id   AF-A0A0D3KP51-F1
#
_cell.length_a   1.000
_cell.length_b   1.000
_cell.length_c   1.000
_cell.angle_alpha   90.00
_cell.angle_beta   90.00
_cell.angle_gamma   90.00
#
_symmetry.space_group_name_H-M   'P 1'
#
loop_
_entity.id
_entity.type
_entity.pdbx_description
1 polymer ?
#
loop_
_entity_poly.entity_id
_entity_poly.type
_entity_poly.pdbx_seq_one_letter_code
_entity_poly.pdbx_strand_id
1 'polypeptide(L)'
;MADDRECLEYLLHGRTGDLPRRWPNGVMDEGRPAGLSLDDFVAHPHSRLAGLSPAHVAALRLYTCNCFRSLNGPLRRHAIRLLRAVGAARSDANEPMDVWRGMKNLELTEGFATKGGTEVAPMSTTTDLRVAVSYSVGFSPAGASRALLFKLRAESFMDRGAGTCRADLTFLSCFPGEAEMCFPPLTYLAPSGRREVFVVEGVEFEVIEVEPKFGS
;
A
#
# COMPACT_ATOMS: atom_id res chain seq x y z
N MET A 1 -15.84 -12.84 -2.35
CA MET A 1 -17.27 -12.92 -2.01
C MET A 1 -17.49 -13.35 -0.55
N ALA A 2 -17.18 -14.59 -0.14
CA ALA A 2 -17.31 -15.01 1.26
C ALA A 2 -16.30 -14.34 2.19
N ASP A 3 -15.01 -14.35 1.80
CA ASP A 3 -13.94 -13.66 2.54
C ASP A 3 -14.20 -12.15 2.65
N ASP A 4 -14.65 -11.50 1.56
CA ASP A 4 -14.96 -10.06 1.55
C ASP A 4 -16.01 -9.67 2.57
N ARG A 5 -17.01 -10.53 2.76
CA ARG A 5 -18.08 -10.31 3.73
C ARG A 5 -17.57 -10.48 5.16
N GLU A 6 -16.77 -11.51 5.43
CA GLU A 6 -16.18 -11.72 6.76
C GLU A 6 -15.23 -10.57 7.14
N CYS A 7 -14.36 -10.15 6.22
CA CYS A 7 -13.52 -8.95 6.37
C CYS A 7 -14.37 -7.73 6.76
N LEU A 8 -15.47 -7.49 6.03
CA LEU A 8 -16.33 -6.33 6.25
C LEU A 8 -17.08 -6.40 7.58
N GLU A 9 -17.65 -7.55 7.91
CA GLU A 9 -18.36 -7.76 9.18
C GLU A 9 -17.42 -7.57 10.37
N TYR A 10 -16.20 -8.12 10.31
CA TYR A 10 -15.18 -7.89 11.32
C TYR A 10 -14.79 -6.42 11.44
N LEU A 11 -14.58 -5.72 10.31
CA LEU A 11 -14.16 -4.32 10.35
C LEU A 11 -15.24 -3.36 10.88
N LEU A 12 -16.51 -3.66 10.64
CA LEU A 12 -17.62 -2.81 11.06
C LEU A 12 -18.09 -3.11 12.49
N HIS A 13 -17.97 -4.37 12.94
CA HIS A 13 -18.61 -4.83 14.17
C HIS A 13 -17.69 -5.58 15.14
N GLY A 14 -16.56 -6.07 14.66
CA GLY A 14 -15.56 -6.76 15.49
C GLY A 14 -14.61 -5.80 16.20
N ARG A 15 -13.71 -6.38 16.98
CA ARG A 15 -12.61 -5.71 17.66
C ARG A 15 -11.28 -6.36 17.31
N THR A 16 -10.20 -5.60 17.42
CA THR A 16 -8.85 -6.14 17.22
C THR A 16 -8.61 -7.40 18.05
N GLY A 17 -8.24 -8.49 17.40
CA GLY A 17 -8.03 -9.80 18.03
C GLY A 17 -9.24 -10.74 17.99
N ASP A 18 -10.43 -10.29 17.60
CA ASP A 18 -11.64 -11.15 17.54
C ASP A 18 -11.61 -12.16 16.39
N LEU A 19 -10.77 -11.93 15.37
CA LEU A 19 -10.67 -12.78 14.18
C LEU A 19 -9.28 -13.41 14.08
N PRO A 20 -9.06 -14.61 14.65
CA PRO A 20 -7.75 -15.28 14.67
C PRO A 20 -7.39 -15.97 13.34
N ARG A 21 -8.20 -15.79 12.30
CA ARG A 21 -7.96 -16.36 10.96
C ARG A 21 -6.59 -15.89 10.44
N ARG A 22 -5.85 -16.78 9.80
CA ARG A 22 -4.56 -16.47 9.16
C ARG A 22 -4.72 -16.38 7.65
N TRP A 23 -4.28 -15.26 7.09
CA TRP A 23 -4.15 -15.01 5.66
C TRP A 23 -2.68 -15.17 5.23
N PRO A 24 -2.39 -15.22 3.92
CA PRO A 24 -1.01 -15.29 3.42
C PRO A 24 -0.07 -14.21 3.95
N ASN A 25 -0.61 -13.03 4.27
CA ASN A 25 0.12 -11.88 4.80
C ASN A 25 0.01 -11.71 6.33
N GLY A 26 -0.54 -12.70 7.05
CA GLY A 26 -0.58 -12.72 8.51
C GLY A 26 -1.98 -12.80 9.10
N VAL A 27 -2.12 -12.46 10.38
CA VAL A 27 -3.42 -12.34 11.06
C VAL A 27 -3.81 -10.85 11.09
N MET A 28 -5.10 -10.56 10.87
CA MET A 28 -5.58 -9.18 10.90
C MET A 28 -5.36 -8.55 12.28
N ASP A 29 -4.86 -7.32 12.29
CA ASP A 29 -4.52 -6.53 13.48
C ASP A 29 -3.46 -7.18 14.40
N GLU A 30 -2.71 -8.17 13.90
CA GLU A 30 -1.59 -8.77 14.63
C GLU A 30 -0.59 -7.70 15.07
N GLY A 31 -0.23 -7.71 16.35
CA GLY A 31 0.66 -6.71 16.96
C GLY A 31 -0.05 -5.45 17.49
N ARG A 32 -1.38 -5.32 17.36
CA ARG A 32 -2.15 -4.22 17.99
C ARG A 32 -2.65 -4.59 19.39
N PRO A 33 -2.96 -3.60 20.24
CA PRO A 33 -3.78 -3.84 21.43
C PRO A 33 -5.10 -4.51 21.06
N ALA A 34 -5.52 -5.51 21.83
CA ALA A 34 -6.81 -6.18 21.63
C ALA A 34 -7.98 -5.29 22.08
N GLY A 35 -9.14 -5.45 21.44
CA GLY A 35 -10.39 -4.79 21.84
C GLY A 35 -10.71 -3.45 21.15
N LEU A 36 -9.86 -2.96 20.24
CA LEU A 36 -10.09 -1.72 19.51
C LEU A 36 -11.20 -1.91 18.45
N SER A 37 -12.20 -1.05 18.49
CA SER A 37 -13.32 -0.97 17.57
C SER A 37 -13.07 0.00 16.41
N LEU A 38 -13.95 0.02 15.42
CA LEU A 38 -13.91 1.02 14.35
C LEU A 38 -13.90 2.47 14.89
N ASP A 39 -14.67 2.74 15.95
CA ASP A 39 -14.74 4.06 16.57
C ASP A 39 -13.41 4.51 17.19
N ASP A 40 -12.61 3.56 17.70
CA ASP A 40 -11.26 3.87 18.21
C ASP A 40 -10.33 4.32 17.07
N PHE A 41 -10.47 3.71 15.88
CA PHE A 41 -9.75 4.15 14.69
C PHE A 41 -10.25 5.49 14.14
N VAL A 42 -11.55 5.79 14.26
CA VAL A 42 -12.13 7.11 13.93
C VAL A 42 -11.64 8.18 14.91
N ALA A 43 -11.53 7.85 16.20
CA ALA A 43 -11.06 8.76 17.23
C ALA A 43 -9.55 9.02 17.18
N HIS A 44 -8.79 8.23 16.41
CA HIS A 44 -7.35 8.36 16.30
C HIS A 44 -6.94 9.79 15.86
N PRO A 45 -5.87 10.39 16.45
CA PRO A 45 -5.46 11.76 16.13
C PRO A 45 -5.24 12.00 14.63
N HIS A 46 -4.67 11.03 13.91
CA HIS A 46 -4.48 11.14 12.46
C HIS A 46 -5.80 11.12 11.68
N SER A 47 -6.80 10.33 12.12
CA SER A 47 -8.13 10.32 11.51
C SER A 47 -8.82 11.67 11.67
N ARG A 48 -8.71 12.25 12.87
CA ARG A 48 -9.27 13.59 13.16
C ARG A 48 -8.57 14.68 12.36
N LEU A 49 -7.24 14.64 12.29
CA LEU A 49 -6.44 15.59 11.51
C LEU A 49 -6.78 15.55 10.01
N ALA A 50 -7.01 14.36 9.45
CA ALA A 50 -7.44 14.19 8.06
C ALA A 50 -8.93 14.45 7.82
N GLY A 51 -9.74 14.69 8.87
CA GLY A 51 -11.19 14.85 8.73
C GLY A 51 -11.89 13.58 8.20
N LEU A 52 -11.40 12.40 8.60
CA LEU A 52 -11.98 11.12 8.15
C LEU A 52 -13.32 10.87 8.83
N SER A 53 -14.34 10.53 8.03
CA SER A 53 -15.60 10.00 8.53
C SER A 53 -15.46 8.51 8.90
N PRO A 54 -16.40 7.92 9.66
CA PRO A 54 -16.42 6.48 9.88
C PRO A 54 -16.37 5.66 8.59
N ALA A 55 -17.03 6.13 7.54
CA ALA A 55 -17.00 5.50 6.22
C ALA A 55 -15.60 5.58 5.57
N HIS A 56 -14.89 6.70 5.72
CA HIS A 56 -13.50 6.82 5.23
C HIS A 56 -12.57 5.84 5.95
N VAL A 57 -12.68 5.76 7.29
CA VAL A 57 -11.88 4.85 8.10
C VAL A 57 -12.17 3.41 7.69
N ALA A 58 -13.43 2.98 7.64
CA ALA A 58 -13.81 1.64 7.22
C ALA A 58 -13.28 1.30 5.81
N ALA A 59 -13.41 2.21 4.86
CA ALA A 59 -12.91 2.02 3.50
C ALA A 59 -11.39 1.86 3.43
N LEU A 60 -10.65 2.62 4.24
CA LEU A 60 -9.19 2.54 4.33
C LEU A 60 -8.73 1.25 5.01
N ARG A 61 -9.39 0.83 6.11
CA ARG A 61 -9.09 -0.46 6.74
C ARG A 61 -9.34 -1.61 5.76
N LEU A 62 -10.50 -1.60 5.11
CA LEU A 62 -10.90 -2.61 4.13
C LEU A 62 -9.99 -2.65 2.89
N TYR A 63 -9.35 -1.54 2.54
CA TYR A 63 -8.35 -1.52 1.47
C TYR A 63 -7.14 -2.40 1.78
N THR A 64 -6.65 -2.32 3.01
CA THR A 64 -5.46 -3.05 3.46
C THR A 64 -5.74 -4.51 3.80
N CYS A 65 -7.00 -4.95 3.81
CA CYS A 65 -7.32 -6.35 4.06
C CYS A 65 -7.23 -7.19 2.78
N ASN A 66 -7.19 -8.51 2.92
CA ASN A 66 -7.02 -9.43 1.80
C ASN A 66 -8.24 -9.51 0.84
N CYS A 67 -9.28 -8.72 1.12
CA CYS A 67 -10.54 -8.62 0.38
C CYS A 67 -10.53 -7.52 -0.72
N PHE A 68 -9.32 -7.14 -1.16
CA PHE A 68 -8.98 -6.01 -2.05
C PHE A 68 -9.51 -6.09 -3.50
N ARG A 69 -10.17 -7.17 -3.92
CA ARG A 69 -10.49 -7.39 -5.34
C ARG A 69 -11.80 -6.73 -5.80
N SER A 70 -12.72 -6.46 -4.87
CA SER A 70 -14.13 -6.17 -5.22
C SER A 70 -14.56 -4.70 -5.06
N LEU A 71 -13.77 -3.83 -4.39
CA LEU A 71 -14.27 -2.56 -3.82
C LEU A 71 -13.54 -1.27 -4.27
N ASN A 72 -12.65 -1.35 -5.27
CA ASN A 72 -11.60 -0.33 -5.51
C ASN A 72 -12.06 0.99 -6.15
N GLY A 73 -13.25 1.04 -6.75
CA GLY A 73 -13.62 2.17 -7.60
C GLY A 73 -14.04 3.43 -6.84
N PRO A 74 -15.21 3.44 -6.16
CA PRO A 74 -15.80 4.71 -5.70
C PRO A 74 -15.34 5.15 -4.31
N LEU A 75 -15.27 4.24 -3.33
CA LEU A 75 -14.99 4.56 -1.92
C LEU A 75 -13.54 5.04 -1.68
N ARG A 76 -12.62 4.59 -2.53
CA ARG A 76 -11.18 4.70 -2.29
C ARG A 76 -10.58 6.05 -2.71
N ARG A 77 -11.12 6.68 -3.77
CA ARG A 77 -10.56 7.93 -4.32
C ARG A 77 -10.66 9.11 -3.36
N HIS A 78 -11.74 9.19 -2.59
CA HIS A 78 -11.98 10.33 -1.72
C HIS A 78 -11.19 10.23 -0.41
N ALA A 79 -11.19 9.05 0.25
CA ALA A 79 -10.52 8.87 1.53
C ALA A 79 -9.00 9.05 1.45
N ILE A 80 -8.34 8.49 0.42
CA ILE A 80 -6.89 8.65 0.22
C ILE A 80 -6.50 10.12 0.03
N ARG A 81 -7.34 10.92 -0.65
CA ARG A 81 -7.08 12.35 -0.86
C ARG A 81 -7.11 13.16 0.44
N LEU A 82 -7.90 12.75 1.43
CA LEU A 82 -8.00 13.45 2.71
C LEU A 82 -6.78 13.22 3.62
N LEU A 83 -6.11 12.08 3.46
CA LEU A 83 -4.87 11.77 4.18
C LEU A 83 -3.69 12.70 3.84
N ARG A 84 -3.81 13.51 2.77
CA ARG A 84 -2.89 14.62 2.43
C ARG A 84 -2.49 15.45 3.63
N ALA A 85 -3.48 15.85 4.44
CA ALA A 85 -3.26 16.72 5.59
C ALA A 85 -2.34 16.08 6.63
N VAL A 86 -2.43 14.76 6.81
CA VAL A 86 -1.58 13.99 7.75
C VAL A 86 -0.14 13.95 7.24
N GLY A 87 0.06 13.71 5.94
CA GLY A 87 1.39 13.72 5.34
C GLY A 87 2.08 15.07 5.43
N ALA A 88 1.35 16.16 5.17
CA ALA A 88 1.87 17.52 5.18
C ALA A 88 2.25 18.01 6.58
N ALA A 89 1.59 17.52 7.63
CA ALA A 89 1.81 17.95 9.01
C ALA A 89 3.05 17.32 9.68
N ARG A 90 3.76 16.40 9.00
CA ARG A 90 4.92 15.71 9.57
C ARG A 90 6.19 16.54 9.46
N SER A 91 7.08 16.38 10.45
CA SER A 91 8.40 17.04 10.46
C SER A 91 9.32 16.55 9.34
N ASP A 92 9.18 15.31 8.90
CA ASP A 92 9.96 14.67 7.82
C ASP A 92 9.26 14.78 6.45
N ALA A 93 8.23 15.62 6.31
CA ALA A 93 7.41 15.69 5.11
C ALA A 93 8.17 16.06 3.84
N ASN A 94 9.38 16.61 3.93
CA ASN A 94 10.22 16.95 2.78
C ASN A 94 11.49 16.09 2.67
N GLU A 95 11.64 15.08 3.51
CA GLU A 95 12.79 14.17 3.41
C GLU A 95 12.57 13.17 2.26
N PRO A 96 13.56 12.98 1.37
CA PRO A 96 13.50 11.97 0.34
C PRO A 96 13.36 10.57 0.94
N MET A 97 12.57 9.71 0.28
CA MET A 97 12.48 8.30 0.66
C MET A 97 12.34 7.40 -0.54
N ASP A 98 12.88 6.19 -0.40
CA ASP A 98 12.67 5.11 -1.34
C ASP A 98 11.54 4.22 -0.81
N VAL A 99 10.56 3.94 -1.66
CA VAL A 99 9.49 2.97 -1.38
C VAL A 99 9.47 1.92 -2.49
N TRP A 100 9.03 0.72 -2.15
CA TRP A 100 9.17 -0.47 -2.97
C TRP A 100 7.82 -1.08 -3.29
N ARG A 101 7.70 -1.67 -4.48
CA ARG A 101 6.52 -2.44 -4.88
C ARG A 101 6.95 -3.74 -5.57
N GLY A 102 6.51 -4.86 -5.02
CA GLY A 102 6.65 -6.17 -5.65
C GLY A 102 5.55 -6.44 -6.66
N MET A 103 5.94 -6.83 -7.86
CA MET A 103 5.02 -7.22 -8.93
C MET A 103 5.17 -8.70 -9.21
N LYS A 104 4.12 -9.47 -8.90
CA LYS A 104 4.08 -10.91 -9.18
C LYS A 104 3.60 -11.15 -10.61
N ASN A 105 4.23 -12.09 -11.31
CA ASN A 105 3.84 -12.54 -12.66
C ASN A 105 3.74 -11.41 -13.69
N LEU A 106 4.57 -10.36 -13.57
CA LEU A 106 4.62 -9.27 -14.51
C LEU A 106 5.98 -9.20 -15.18
N GLU A 107 5.98 -9.18 -16.49
CA GLU A 107 7.18 -8.87 -17.29
C GLU A 107 7.16 -7.40 -17.69
N LEU A 108 8.33 -6.77 -17.66
CA LEU A 108 8.47 -5.41 -18.13
C LEU A 108 8.28 -5.35 -19.64
N THR A 109 7.31 -4.56 -20.09
CA THR A 109 7.17 -4.27 -21.53
C THR A 109 8.15 -3.17 -21.93
N GLU A 110 8.68 -3.23 -23.16
CA GLU A 110 9.50 -2.13 -23.71
C GLU A 110 8.74 -0.79 -23.73
N GLY A 111 7.41 -0.85 -23.92
CA GLY A 111 6.54 0.31 -23.85
C GLY A 111 6.58 0.99 -22.48
N PHE A 112 6.48 0.22 -21.40
CA PHE A 112 6.62 0.77 -20.05
C PHE A 112 8.05 1.24 -19.78
N ALA A 113 9.07 0.48 -20.21
CA ALA A 113 10.48 0.84 -20.00
C ALA A 113 10.85 2.20 -20.62
N THR A 114 10.20 2.57 -21.73
CA THR A 114 10.49 3.79 -22.48
C THR A 114 9.55 4.95 -22.14
N LYS A 115 8.26 4.67 -21.95
CA LYS A 115 7.21 5.70 -21.81
C LYS A 115 6.49 5.64 -20.47
N GLY A 116 6.88 4.76 -19.56
CA GLY A 116 6.18 4.56 -18.31
C GLY A 116 4.77 4.02 -18.47
N GLY A 117 3.98 4.16 -17.41
CA GLY A 117 2.60 3.72 -17.39
C GLY A 117 1.80 4.42 -16.32
N THR A 118 0.48 4.45 -16.49
CA THR A 118 -0.43 4.98 -15.48
C THR A 118 -1.06 3.83 -14.71
N GLU A 119 -0.89 3.84 -13.39
CA GLU A 119 -1.61 2.94 -12.51
C GLU A 119 -3.01 3.52 -12.26
N VAL A 120 -4.02 2.83 -12.77
CA VAL A 120 -5.42 3.29 -12.77
C VAL A 120 -6.05 3.09 -11.40
N ALA A 121 -5.61 2.06 -10.68
CA ALA A 121 -5.99 1.82 -9.29
C ALA A 121 -5.04 2.55 -8.33
N PRO A 122 -5.37 2.63 -7.04
CA PRO A 122 -4.39 3.04 -6.05
C PRO A 122 -3.27 2.01 -5.94
N MET A 123 -2.06 2.50 -5.71
CA MET A 123 -0.85 1.70 -5.79
C MET A 123 -0.21 1.54 -4.41
N SER A 124 -0.38 0.36 -3.80
CA SER A 124 0.35 -0.04 -2.60
C SER A 124 1.85 -0.15 -2.85
N THR A 125 2.61 0.41 -1.92
CA THR A 125 4.07 0.35 -1.84
C THR A 125 4.45 0.16 -0.36
N THR A 126 5.70 -0.15 -0.07
CA THR A 126 6.18 -0.37 1.30
C THR A 126 7.59 0.20 1.45
N THR A 127 7.94 0.65 2.65
CA THR A 127 9.33 1.01 2.97
C THR A 127 10.20 -0.20 3.30
N ASP A 128 9.61 -1.39 3.52
CA ASP A 128 10.35 -2.62 3.81
C ASP A 128 10.54 -3.44 2.52
N LEU A 129 11.78 -3.46 2.01
CA LEU A 129 12.14 -4.22 0.82
C LEU A 129 11.79 -5.72 0.94
N ARG A 130 11.83 -6.31 2.14
CA ARG A 130 11.50 -7.72 2.35
C ARG A 130 10.03 -7.99 2.08
N VAL A 131 9.16 -7.04 2.43
CA VAL A 131 7.72 -7.12 2.13
C VAL A 131 7.52 -7.06 0.62
N ALA A 132 8.16 -6.13 -0.08
CA ALA A 132 8.08 -6.02 -1.54
C ALA A 132 8.59 -7.28 -2.25
N VAL A 133 9.71 -7.87 -1.80
CA VAL A 133 10.22 -9.16 -2.29
C VAL A 133 9.20 -10.27 -2.07
N SER A 134 8.61 -10.37 -0.87
CA SER A 134 7.60 -11.40 -0.56
C SER A 134 6.38 -11.28 -1.49
N TYR A 135 5.99 -10.06 -1.86
CA TYR A 135 4.93 -9.82 -2.84
C TYR A 135 5.33 -10.23 -4.26
N SER A 136 6.57 -9.99 -4.70
CA SER A 136 7.01 -10.29 -6.08
C SER A 136 7.20 -11.80 -6.32
N VAL A 137 7.77 -12.54 -5.38
CA VAL A 137 7.91 -14.00 -5.49
C VAL A 137 6.64 -14.75 -5.09
N GLY A 138 5.70 -14.07 -4.43
CA GLY A 138 4.63 -14.69 -3.64
C GLY A 138 5.23 -15.29 -2.38
N PHE A 139 4.51 -15.24 -1.25
CA PHE A 139 4.96 -15.62 0.09
C PHE A 139 5.48 -17.09 0.28
N SER A 140 5.82 -17.80 -0.80
CA SER A 140 6.66 -18.98 -0.87
C SER A 140 7.64 -18.86 -2.07
N PRO A 141 8.96 -18.97 -1.85
CA PRO A 141 9.96 -18.93 -2.94
C PRO A 141 9.94 -20.17 -3.86
N ALA A 142 9.21 -21.23 -3.46
CA ALA A 142 9.05 -22.44 -4.27
C ALA A 142 8.12 -22.16 -5.47
N GLY A 143 8.67 -21.59 -6.54
CA GLY A 143 7.97 -21.48 -7.83
C GLY A 143 8.19 -20.18 -8.60
N ALA A 144 8.89 -19.18 -8.06
CA ALA A 144 9.22 -17.97 -8.80
C ALA A 144 10.58 -18.13 -9.49
N SER A 145 10.61 -18.06 -10.83
CA SER A 145 11.87 -17.98 -11.59
C SER A 145 12.34 -16.53 -11.78
N ARG A 146 11.41 -15.57 -11.68
CA ARG A 146 11.65 -14.15 -11.89
C ARG A 146 10.76 -13.30 -11.00
N ALA A 147 11.28 -12.17 -10.56
CA ALA A 147 10.59 -11.21 -9.70
C ALA A 147 10.86 -9.78 -10.18
N LEU A 148 9.80 -8.99 -10.35
CA LEU A 148 9.90 -7.58 -10.71
C LEU A 148 9.67 -6.71 -9.46
N LEU A 149 10.56 -5.74 -9.27
CA LEU A 149 10.48 -4.75 -8.20
C LEU A 149 10.50 -3.34 -8.81
N PHE A 150 9.55 -2.51 -8.41
CA PHE A 150 9.64 -1.07 -8.62
C PHE A 150 10.25 -0.41 -7.40
N LYS A 151 11.28 0.39 -7.64
CA LYS A 151 11.83 1.33 -6.68
C LYS A 151 11.29 2.70 -7.01
N LEU A 152 10.49 3.27 -6.13
CA LEU A 152 9.95 4.61 -6.27
C LEU A 152 10.74 5.55 -5.39
N ARG A 153 11.39 6.54 -5.99
CA ARG A 153 12.06 7.61 -5.26
C ARG A 153 11.10 8.79 -5.13
N ALA A 154 10.69 9.10 -3.92
CA ALA A 154 9.86 10.26 -3.63
C ALA A 154 10.73 11.33 -2.95
N GLU A 155 11.05 12.40 -3.68
CA GLU A 155 12.01 13.41 -3.23
C GLU A 155 11.41 14.41 -2.23
N SER A 156 10.10 14.63 -2.30
CA SER A 156 9.38 15.56 -1.42
C SER A 156 7.93 15.12 -1.17
N PHE A 157 7.23 15.83 -0.29
CA PHE A 157 5.77 15.67 -0.12
C PHE A 157 4.99 15.81 -1.45
N MET A 158 5.49 16.61 -2.38
CA MET A 158 4.82 16.86 -3.66
C MET A 158 4.97 15.68 -4.62
N ASP A 159 6.14 15.03 -4.64
CA ASP A 159 6.43 13.82 -5.43
C ASP A 159 5.84 12.55 -4.82
N ARG A 160 5.49 12.64 -3.55
CA ARG A 160 4.64 11.67 -2.88
C ARG A 160 3.18 11.78 -3.36
N GLY A 161 2.78 12.97 -3.74
CA GLY A 161 1.42 13.28 -4.08
C GLY A 161 0.52 13.14 -2.86
N ALA A 162 -0.57 13.86 -2.97
CA ALA A 162 -1.86 13.47 -2.47
C ALA A 162 -2.03 12.25 -1.54
N GLY A 163 -1.76 11.07 -2.09
CA GLY A 163 -2.03 9.79 -1.44
C GLY A 163 -0.84 9.21 -0.70
N THR A 164 0.40 9.60 -1.01
CA THR A 164 1.54 9.23 -0.14
C THR A 164 1.93 10.35 0.79
N CYS A 165 0.95 10.82 1.53
CA CYS A 165 1.26 10.97 2.93
C CYS A 165 2.02 9.70 3.42
N ARG A 166 3.06 9.88 4.24
CA ARG A 166 3.20 8.99 5.40
C ARG A 166 1.94 9.13 6.28
N ALA A 167 0.74 8.95 5.72
CA ALA A 167 -0.36 8.41 6.49
C ALA A 167 0.05 6.97 6.54
N ASP A 168 0.94 6.74 7.50
CA ASP A 168 1.33 5.45 7.96
C ASP A 168 0.05 4.65 8.10
N LEU A 169 -0.32 3.91 7.05
CA LEU A 169 -1.58 3.19 7.07
C LEU A 169 -1.48 2.17 8.19
N THR A 170 -0.30 1.87 8.77
CA THR A 170 -0.12 1.16 10.02
C THR A 170 -1.06 1.58 11.15
N PHE A 171 -1.68 2.77 11.21
CA PHE A 171 -2.74 3.01 12.21
C PHE A 171 -4.14 2.53 11.76
N LEU A 172 -4.41 2.47 10.44
CA LEU A 172 -5.67 1.96 9.84
C LEU A 172 -5.54 0.55 9.23
N SER A 173 -4.34 0.02 9.10
CA SER A 173 -4.07 -1.16 8.28
C SER A 173 -4.52 -2.39 9.03
N CYS A 174 -5.12 -3.33 8.33
CA CYS A 174 -5.40 -4.65 8.86
C CYS A 174 -4.11 -5.46 9.03
N PHE A 175 -3.01 -5.08 8.37
CA PHE A 175 -1.70 -5.71 8.51
C PHE A 175 -0.64 -4.63 8.77
N PRO A 176 -0.54 -4.11 10.01
CA PRO A 176 0.35 -2.99 10.33
C PRO A 176 1.83 -3.29 10.03
N GLY A 177 2.24 -4.56 10.09
CA GLY A 177 3.62 -4.97 9.77
C GLY A 177 4.03 -4.78 8.30
N GLU A 178 3.10 -4.56 7.37
CA GLU A 178 3.42 -4.36 5.96
C GLU A 178 4.03 -2.97 5.66
N ALA A 179 3.97 -2.03 6.63
CA ALA A 179 4.43 -0.64 6.47
C ALA A 179 3.92 0.00 5.17
N GLU A 180 2.64 -0.22 4.87
CA GLU A 180 2.04 0.13 3.58
C GLU A 180 1.94 1.65 3.39
N MET A 181 2.36 2.08 2.20
CA MET A 181 2.27 3.43 1.65
C MET A 181 1.46 3.38 0.35
N CYS A 182 0.35 4.09 0.26
CA CYS A 182 -0.58 3.98 -0.87
C CYS A 182 -0.55 5.22 -1.76
N PHE A 183 -0.11 5.10 -3.01
CA PHE A 183 -0.24 6.18 -3.98
C PHE A 183 -1.68 6.26 -4.52
N PRO A 184 -2.19 7.48 -4.80
CA PRO A 184 -3.55 7.67 -5.30
C PRO A 184 -3.71 7.02 -6.69
N PRO A 185 -4.95 6.76 -7.14
CA PRO A 185 -5.17 6.29 -8.49
C PRO A 185 -4.80 7.36 -9.51
N LEU A 186 -4.54 6.91 -10.75
CA LEU A 186 -4.02 7.74 -11.84
C LEU A 186 -2.61 8.28 -11.54
N THR A 187 -1.81 7.55 -10.76
CA THR A 187 -0.39 7.86 -10.59
C THR A 187 0.34 7.37 -11.82
N TYR A 188 1.02 8.29 -12.51
CA TYR A 188 1.90 7.95 -13.63
C TYR A 188 3.28 7.60 -13.10
N LEU A 189 3.86 6.50 -13.59
CA LEU A 189 5.18 6.02 -13.23
C LEU A 189 6.13 6.29 -14.41
N ALA A 190 6.97 7.32 -14.25
CA ALA A 190 7.99 7.66 -15.24
C ALA A 190 9.26 6.84 -14.96
N PRO A 191 9.76 6.00 -15.89
CA PRO A 191 11.02 5.30 -15.70
C PRO A 191 12.17 6.31 -15.61
N SER A 192 13.04 6.17 -14.62
CA SER A 192 14.24 7.03 -14.54
C SER A 192 15.36 6.56 -15.49
N GLY A 193 15.18 5.41 -16.12
CA GLY A 193 16.18 4.73 -16.94
C GLY A 193 17.15 3.87 -16.14
N ARG A 194 17.13 3.95 -14.79
CA ARG A 194 17.92 3.07 -13.93
C ARG A 194 17.26 1.69 -13.81
N ARG A 195 18.05 0.66 -14.10
CA ARG A 195 17.64 -0.75 -14.06
C ARG A 195 18.79 -1.59 -13.51
N GLU A 196 18.46 -2.49 -12.59
CA GLU A 196 19.39 -3.44 -12.01
C GLU A 196 18.81 -4.85 -12.14
N VAL A 197 19.64 -5.81 -12.56
CA VAL A 197 19.24 -7.22 -12.68
C VAL A 197 20.27 -8.06 -11.93
N PHE A 198 19.80 -8.91 -11.02
CA PHE A 198 20.65 -9.78 -10.22
C PHE A 198 19.92 -11.07 -9.86
N VAL A 199 20.66 -12.12 -9.52
CA VAL A 199 20.11 -13.44 -9.18
C VAL A 199 20.38 -13.75 -7.72
N VAL A 200 19.33 -14.10 -6.98
CA VAL A 200 19.41 -14.53 -5.57
C VAL A 200 18.67 -15.84 -5.43
N GLU A 201 19.35 -16.87 -4.91
CA GLU A 201 18.77 -18.20 -4.66
C GLU A 201 18.05 -18.81 -5.88
N GLY A 202 18.54 -18.53 -7.09
CA GLY A 202 17.97 -19.03 -8.35
C GLY A 202 16.79 -18.23 -8.89
N VAL A 203 16.39 -17.14 -8.22
CA VAL A 203 15.37 -16.19 -8.68
C VAL A 203 16.05 -14.98 -9.31
N GLU A 204 15.68 -14.64 -10.54
CA GLU A 204 16.13 -13.40 -11.18
C GLU A 204 15.27 -12.22 -10.69
N PHE A 205 15.91 -11.26 -10.03
CA PHE A 205 15.31 -10.01 -9.63
C PHE A 205 15.62 -8.93 -10.64
N GLU A 206 14.58 -8.30 -11.15
CA GLU A 206 14.67 -7.10 -11.96
C GLU A 206 14.14 -5.92 -11.15
N VAL A 207 15.02 -4.97 -10.83
CA VAL A 207 14.67 -3.73 -10.14
C VAL A 207 14.67 -2.61 -11.15
N ILE A 208 13.56 -1.87 -11.18
CA ILE A 208 13.39 -0.70 -12.05
C ILE A 208 13.05 0.48 -11.19
N GLU A 209 13.81 1.54 -11.38
CA GLU A 209 13.51 2.78 -10.70
C GLU A 209 12.53 3.63 -11.52
N VAL A 210 11.49 4.08 -10.84
CA VAL A 210 10.43 4.91 -11.42
C VAL A 210 10.15 6.11 -10.52
N GLU A 211 9.76 7.21 -11.14
CA GLU A 211 9.33 8.43 -10.48
C GLU A 211 7.80 8.57 -10.57
N PRO A 212 7.10 8.64 -9.44
CA PRO A 212 5.66 8.91 -9.44
C PRO A 212 5.38 10.36 -9.85
N LYS A 213 4.43 10.55 -10.77
CA LYS A 213 3.90 11.85 -11.19
C LYS A 213 2.38 11.86 -11.03
N PHE A 214 1.84 12.98 -10.57
CA PHE A 214 0.40 13.15 -10.33
C PHE A 214 -0.20 14.10 -11.36
N GLY A 215 -1.38 13.76 -11.87
CA GLY A 215 -2.19 14.73 -12.61
C GLY A 215 -2.54 15.93 -11.72
N SER A 216 -2.40 17.13 -12.27
CA SER A 216 -2.81 18.39 -11.63
C SER A 216 -4.33 18.46 -11.48
#